data_AF-A0A2I2G8Z6-F1
#
_entry.id   AF-A0A2I2G8Z6-F1
#
_cell.length_a   1.000
_cell.length_b   1.000
_cell.length_c   1.000
_cell.angle_alpha   90.00
_cell.angle_beta   90.00
_cell.angle_gamma   90.00
#
_symmetry.space_group_name_H-M   'P 1'
#
loop_
_entity.id
_entity.type
_entity.pdbx_description
1 polymer ?
#
loop_
_entity_poly.entity_id
_entity_poly.type
_entity_poly.pdbx_seq_one_letter_code
_entity_poly.pdbx_strand_id
1 'polypeptide(L)'
;MPRQVTTLPLLRGTTTLEAALKSEEDILLDLDLPEQRVDFFVSLYSNRDEIERIASYHLGLERTETCRIGGVNEWVHGSFNVCIPLYVGERELPEKRALIRFPLPYKVGEFKHPGNVDEKLRCEAATFIWMEEHCPEIPIPQLWGFGLVGGQSFTKPQNTPLRVRFFWSFKQFLTRLLGHPLPCPYVRHQRSALLETGYLVMEDVGNSDVQMLSETWDEHRSQQDKRRNLFKGLSRIMLSLSRIPLPRIGSWTLDSNGVLQLSNRPLTLRLHQLENGGIPTNISRSLTYSAADAYYHDLLSCHDSRIRHQPNSITDEEDARAQMARLTMMRALIPHFSDREYRSGPFFYRLTDLHPSNLFVDSNWNIKAVIDLEWACSLPAETLRPPYWLTGRSIDELTGKHLETFRRAHDEFVDIFEQEEKLFPPITVNDVSFSRTDLMRRSSQVGAFWYFHALDSPKGLFNLFGQHVYPRFISSRGIPREFSEVASGLWAPDGEDVIAHKLRDKEGYEELLRQRFEEAADGARDKALGHEEK
;
A
#
# COMPACT_ATOMS: atom_id res chain seq x y z
N MET A 1 36.89 -8.56 -27.93
CA MET A 1 35.56 -7.95 -27.75
C MET A 1 35.29 -7.87 -26.24
N PRO A 2 34.78 -6.74 -25.71
CA PRO A 2 34.41 -6.69 -24.29
C PRO A 2 33.34 -7.75 -24.01
N ARG A 3 33.51 -8.54 -22.95
CA ARG A 3 32.49 -9.51 -22.51
C ARG A 3 31.21 -8.73 -22.25
N GLN A 4 30.19 -8.98 -23.04
CA GLN A 4 28.87 -8.42 -22.83
C GLN A 4 28.37 -8.94 -21.47
N VAL A 5 28.12 -8.04 -20.53
CA VAL A 5 27.67 -8.39 -19.19
C VAL A 5 26.24 -8.91 -19.31
N THR A 6 26.00 -10.16 -18.91
CA THR A 6 24.65 -10.73 -18.90
C THR A 6 23.78 -9.94 -17.94
N THR A 7 22.64 -9.45 -18.43
CA THR A 7 21.61 -8.79 -17.63
C THR A 7 20.33 -9.57 -17.71
N LEU A 8 19.58 -9.59 -16.62
CA LEU A 8 18.27 -10.22 -16.55
C LEU A 8 17.17 -9.16 -16.39
N PRO A 9 15.99 -9.37 -16.98
CA PRO A 9 14.88 -8.43 -16.89
C PRO A 9 14.25 -8.46 -15.49
N LEU A 10 13.89 -7.27 -15.00
CA LEU A 10 12.99 -7.08 -13.88
C LEU A 10 11.71 -6.42 -14.39
N LEU A 11 10.69 -6.26 -13.54
CA LEU A 11 9.49 -5.48 -13.92
C LEU A 11 9.85 -4.05 -14.34
N ARG A 12 10.87 -3.48 -13.70
CA ARG A 12 11.41 -2.15 -13.99
C ARG A 12 12.91 -2.27 -14.28
N GLY A 13 13.26 -2.22 -15.56
CA GLY A 13 14.64 -2.25 -16.01
C GLY A 13 15.25 -3.66 -16.01
N THR A 14 16.55 -3.72 -15.78
CA THR A 14 17.33 -4.97 -15.78
C THR A 14 18.32 -4.94 -14.62
N THR A 15 18.82 -6.10 -14.22
CA THR A 15 19.85 -6.21 -13.18
C THR A 15 21.02 -7.08 -13.64
N THR A 16 22.19 -6.80 -13.09
CA THR A 16 23.41 -7.61 -13.26
C THR A 16 23.55 -8.56 -12.06
N LEU A 17 24.33 -9.63 -12.23
CA LEU A 17 24.64 -10.53 -11.11
C LEU A 17 25.29 -9.77 -9.95
N GLU A 18 26.21 -8.84 -10.23
CA GLU A 18 26.87 -8.04 -9.19
C GLU A 18 25.88 -7.18 -8.39
N ALA A 19 24.94 -6.53 -9.08
CA ALA A 19 23.90 -5.73 -8.42
C ALA A 19 22.93 -6.64 -7.64
N ALA A 20 22.58 -7.79 -8.19
CA ALA A 20 21.69 -8.76 -7.56
C ALA A 20 22.27 -9.32 -6.24
N LEU A 21 23.56 -9.67 -6.23
CA LEU A 21 24.26 -10.18 -5.04
C LEU A 21 24.43 -9.13 -3.94
N LYS A 22 24.44 -7.84 -4.29
CA LYS A 22 24.52 -6.71 -3.34
C LYS A 22 23.15 -6.27 -2.81
N SER A 23 22.05 -6.79 -3.39
CA SER A 23 20.71 -6.37 -3.03
C SER A 23 20.23 -7.04 -1.75
N GLU A 24 19.59 -6.27 -0.87
CA GLU A 24 18.84 -6.77 0.29
C GLU A 24 17.45 -7.30 -0.08
N GLU A 25 17.01 -7.05 -1.32
CA GLU A 25 15.76 -7.62 -1.86
C GLU A 25 15.95 -9.04 -2.33
N ASP A 26 14.86 -9.80 -2.27
CA ASP A 26 14.77 -11.09 -2.94
C ASP A 26 14.67 -10.87 -4.47
N ILE A 27 15.84 -10.80 -5.10
CA ILE A 27 15.98 -10.64 -6.55
C ILE A 27 15.52 -11.90 -7.29
N LEU A 28 15.61 -13.09 -6.70
CA LEU A 28 15.07 -14.29 -7.33
C LEU A 28 13.57 -14.17 -7.53
N LEU A 29 12.85 -13.72 -6.49
CA LEU A 29 11.43 -13.40 -6.60
C LEU A 29 11.18 -12.35 -7.70
N ASP A 30 11.94 -11.25 -7.70
CA ASP A 30 11.77 -10.18 -8.69
C ASP A 30 12.06 -10.62 -10.14
N LEU A 31 12.93 -11.61 -10.34
CA LEU A 31 13.27 -12.20 -11.64
C LEU A 31 12.14 -13.10 -12.20
N ASP A 32 11.22 -13.58 -11.38
CA ASP A 32 10.06 -14.34 -11.83
C ASP A 32 8.89 -13.44 -12.26
N LEU A 33 8.83 -12.20 -11.73
CA LEU A 33 7.71 -11.30 -11.95
C LEU A 33 7.46 -10.90 -13.41
N PRO A 34 8.47 -10.70 -14.29
CA PRO A 34 8.23 -10.34 -15.69
C PRO A 34 7.42 -11.37 -16.45
N GLU A 35 7.70 -12.67 -16.25
CA GLU A 35 6.99 -13.77 -16.89
C GLU A 35 5.56 -13.87 -16.35
N GLN A 36 5.40 -13.85 -15.03
CA GLN A 36 4.08 -13.86 -14.38
C GLN A 36 3.20 -12.67 -14.81
N ARG A 37 3.80 -11.50 -15.07
CA ARG A 37 3.10 -10.35 -15.65
C ARG A 37 2.60 -10.66 -17.06
N VAL A 38 3.44 -11.23 -17.91
CA VAL A 38 3.06 -11.58 -19.29
C VAL A 38 1.88 -12.55 -19.27
N ASP A 39 1.96 -13.61 -18.47
CA ASP A 39 0.89 -14.60 -18.34
C ASP A 39 -0.44 -13.96 -17.92
N PHE A 40 -0.38 -13.09 -16.90
CA PHE A 40 -1.58 -12.40 -16.42
C PHE A 40 -2.16 -11.42 -17.46
N PHE A 41 -1.32 -10.66 -18.17
CA PHE A 41 -1.77 -9.72 -19.19
C PHE A 41 -2.36 -10.45 -20.40
N VAL A 42 -1.77 -11.57 -20.82
CA VAL A 42 -2.32 -12.44 -21.87
C VAL A 42 -3.67 -13.00 -21.45
N SER A 43 -3.82 -13.41 -20.18
CA SER A 43 -5.11 -13.87 -19.63
C SER A 43 -6.18 -12.78 -19.69
N LEU A 44 -5.86 -11.55 -19.26
CA LEU A 44 -6.79 -10.41 -19.35
C LEU A 44 -7.18 -10.11 -20.79
N TYR A 45 -6.21 -10.08 -21.71
CA TYR A 45 -6.46 -9.78 -23.13
C TYR A 45 -7.30 -10.86 -23.82
N SER A 46 -7.08 -12.12 -23.45
CA SER A 46 -7.86 -13.26 -23.95
C SER A 46 -9.32 -13.21 -23.48
N ASN A 47 -9.59 -12.56 -22.33
CA ASN A 47 -10.93 -12.38 -21.76
C ASN A 47 -11.54 -11.01 -22.05
N ARG A 48 -11.00 -10.22 -22.97
CA ARG A 48 -11.44 -8.83 -23.24
C ARG A 48 -12.94 -8.68 -23.52
N ASP A 49 -13.55 -9.60 -24.28
CA ASP A 49 -14.98 -9.51 -24.63
C ASP A 49 -15.86 -9.64 -23.38
N GLU A 50 -15.42 -10.45 -22.41
CA GLU A 50 -16.08 -10.61 -21.13
C GLU A 50 -15.86 -9.38 -20.23
N ILE A 51 -14.65 -8.80 -20.26
CA ILE A 51 -14.35 -7.53 -19.57
C ILE A 51 -15.26 -6.41 -20.08
N GLU A 52 -15.42 -6.27 -21.39
CA GLU A 52 -16.32 -5.29 -22.03
C GLU A 52 -17.77 -5.50 -21.62
N ARG A 53 -18.23 -6.76 -21.56
CA ARG A 53 -19.59 -7.10 -21.12
C ARG A 53 -19.82 -6.74 -19.64
N ILE A 54 -18.84 -7.04 -18.78
CA ILE A 54 -18.87 -6.70 -17.36
C ILE A 54 -18.91 -5.18 -17.17
N ALA A 55 -18.03 -4.46 -17.86
CA ALA A 55 -17.97 -3.00 -17.81
C ALA A 55 -19.28 -2.38 -18.30
N SER A 56 -19.82 -2.83 -19.43
CA SER A 56 -21.10 -2.37 -19.98
C SER A 56 -22.25 -2.50 -18.97
N TYR A 57 -22.29 -3.62 -18.24
CA TYR A 57 -23.31 -3.83 -17.20
C TYR A 57 -23.14 -2.85 -16.04
N HIS A 58 -21.92 -2.68 -15.53
CA HIS A 58 -21.64 -1.79 -14.40
C HIS A 58 -21.88 -0.31 -14.73
N LEU A 59 -21.65 0.07 -15.98
CA LEU A 59 -21.87 1.42 -16.49
C LEU A 59 -23.33 1.68 -16.89
N GLY A 60 -24.16 0.64 -16.94
CA GLY A 60 -25.59 0.75 -17.28
C GLY A 60 -25.85 1.17 -18.72
N LEU A 61 -25.00 0.74 -19.65
CA LEU A 61 -25.05 1.19 -21.04
C LEU A 61 -26.35 0.78 -21.75
N GLU A 62 -26.85 1.68 -22.61
CA GLU A 62 -27.98 1.40 -23.47
C GLU A 62 -27.61 0.48 -24.64
N ARG A 63 -28.62 -0.07 -25.34
CA ARG A 63 -28.38 -0.97 -26.49
C ARG A 63 -27.66 -0.30 -27.67
N THR A 64 -27.69 1.02 -27.73
CA THR A 64 -27.06 1.86 -28.76
C THR A 64 -25.61 2.18 -28.44
N GLU A 65 -25.22 2.12 -27.17
CA GLU A 65 -23.87 2.40 -26.70
C GLU A 65 -23.01 1.13 -26.78
N THR A 66 -21.72 1.33 -27.01
CA THR A 66 -20.72 0.25 -26.99
C THR A 66 -19.64 0.56 -25.95
N CYS A 67 -19.14 -0.48 -25.29
CA CYS A 67 -17.96 -0.42 -24.44
C CYS A 67 -16.82 -1.12 -25.17
N ARG A 68 -15.65 -0.48 -25.25
CA ARG A 68 -14.42 -1.09 -25.74
C ARG A 68 -13.30 -0.87 -24.75
N ILE A 69 -12.48 -1.89 -24.54
CA ILE A 69 -11.24 -1.69 -23.79
C ILE A 69 -10.19 -0.99 -24.65
N GLY A 70 -9.33 -0.19 -24.02
CA GLY A 70 -8.15 0.37 -24.66
C GLY A 70 -7.16 -0.70 -25.11
N GLY A 71 -6.32 -0.36 -26.09
CA GLY A 71 -5.23 -1.21 -26.54
C GLY A 71 -4.26 -1.54 -25.39
N VAL A 72 -3.53 -2.65 -25.49
CA VAL A 72 -2.60 -3.10 -24.42
C VAL A 72 -1.52 -2.05 -24.12
N ASN A 73 -1.15 -1.25 -25.12
CA ASN A 73 -0.23 -0.11 -24.97
C ASN A 73 -0.79 1.04 -24.13
N GLU A 74 -2.11 1.08 -23.91
CA GLU A 74 -2.79 2.08 -23.07
C GLU A 74 -3.05 1.58 -21.65
N TRP A 75 -2.76 0.30 -21.36
CA TRP A 75 -2.98 -0.26 -20.03
C TRP A 75 -1.95 0.32 -19.07
N VAL A 76 -2.45 0.95 -18.00
CA VAL A 76 -1.60 1.55 -16.97
C VAL A 76 -1.47 0.53 -15.84
N HIS A 77 -0.26 0.27 -15.37
CA HIS A 77 -0.07 -0.61 -14.23
C HIS A 77 0.76 0.06 -13.14
N GLY A 78 0.29 -0.07 -11.91
CA GLY A 78 1.00 0.32 -10.71
C GLY A 78 1.85 -0.82 -10.16
N SER A 79 2.09 -0.77 -8.85
CA SER A 79 2.81 -1.84 -8.14
C SER A 79 1.92 -3.05 -7.83
N PHE A 80 0.61 -2.86 -7.68
CA PHE A 80 -0.33 -3.90 -7.22
C PHE A 80 -1.58 -4.05 -8.08
N ASN A 81 -1.77 -3.19 -9.08
CA ASN A 81 -2.95 -3.20 -9.93
C ASN A 81 -2.60 -2.89 -11.39
N VAL A 82 -3.39 -3.41 -12.31
CA VAL A 82 -3.47 -2.96 -13.71
C VAL A 82 -4.83 -2.32 -13.94
N CYS A 83 -4.83 -1.17 -14.62
CA CYS A 83 -5.99 -0.38 -15.00
C CYS A 83 -6.12 -0.39 -16.52
N ILE A 84 -7.28 -0.82 -17.00
CA ILE A 84 -7.62 -0.90 -18.42
C ILE A 84 -8.62 0.22 -18.72
N PRO A 85 -8.29 1.17 -19.63
CA PRO A 85 -9.23 2.18 -20.11
C PRO A 85 -10.49 1.58 -20.72
N LEU A 86 -11.64 2.18 -20.41
CA LEU A 86 -12.93 1.85 -20.98
C LEU A 86 -13.45 3.05 -21.79
N TYR A 87 -13.56 2.81 -23.09
CA TYR A 87 -14.11 3.74 -24.06
C TYR A 87 -15.59 3.45 -24.26
N VAL A 88 -16.43 4.45 -24.05
CA VAL A 88 -17.89 4.33 -24.07
C VAL A 88 -18.46 5.36 -25.03
N GLY A 89 -19.36 4.92 -25.91
CA GLY A 89 -20.12 5.83 -26.76
C GLY A 89 -20.80 5.12 -27.92
N GLU A 90 -21.43 5.92 -28.78
CA GLU A 90 -21.88 5.46 -30.10
C GLU A 90 -20.67 5.13 -30.97
N ARG A 91 -20.85 4.20 -31.93
CA ARG A 91 -19.75 3.54 -32.67
C ARG A 91 -18.71 4.48 -33.32
N GLU A 92 -19.04 5.74 -33.55
CA GLU A 92 -18.21 6.70 -34.29
C GLU A 92 -17.34 7.61 -33.41
N LEU A 93 -17.68 7.84 -32.14
CA LEU A 93 -16.97 8.76 -31.22
C LEU A 93 -17.00 8.25 -29.76
N PRO A 94 -16.30 7.17 -29.42
CA PRO A 94 -16.27 6.69 -28.04
C PRO A 94 -15.32 7.55 -27.18
N GLU A 95 -15.81 8.04 -26.04
CA GLU A 95 -15.03 8.82 -25.08
C GLU A 95 -14.51 7.93 -23.95
N LYS A 96 -13.31 8.23 -23.46
CA LYS A 96 -12.75 7.54 -22.29
C LYS A 96 -13.55 7.98 -21.06
N ARG A 97 -14.31 7.04 -20.48
CA ARG A 97 -15.28 7.36 -19.41
C ARG A 97 -14.95 6.67 -18.09
N ALA A 98 -14.29 5.53 -18.15
CA ALA A 98 -14.05 4.70 -16.97
C ALA A 98 -12.75 3.90 -17.11
N LEU A 99 -12.37 3.28 -16.00
CA LEU A 99 -11.29 2.31 -15.90
C LEU A 99 -11.84 1.05 -15.26
N ILE A 100 -11.40 -0.11 -15.73
CA ILE A 100 -11.51 -1.36 -14.96
C ILE A 100 -10.14 -1.72 -14.39
N ARG A 101 -10.10 -1.93 -13.09
CA ARG A 101 -8.91 -2.16 -12.28
C ARG A 101 -8.89 -3.61 -11.80
N PHE A 102 -7.78 -4.29 -12.01
CA PHE A 102 -7.54 -5.66 -11.56
C PHE A 102 -6.33 -5.69 -10.62
N PRO A 103 -6.43 -6.33 -9.43
CA PRO A 103 -5.27 -6.64 -8.61
C PRO A 103 -4.29 -7.54 -9.37
N LEU A 104 -2.99 -7.40 -9.08
CA LEU A 104 -1.91 -8.21 -9.66
C LEU A 104 -1.59 -9.40 -8.75
N PRO A 105 -2.02 -10.64 -9.07
CA PRO A 105 -1.86 -11.79 -8.17
C PRO A 105 -0.39 -12.07 -7.80
N TYR A 106 0.51 -11.86 -8.77
CA TYR A 106 1.96 -12.02 -8.62
C TYR A 106 2.66 -10.94 -7.77
N LYS A 107 1.96 -9.87 -7.39
CA LYS A 107 2.49 -8.80 -6.52
C LYS A 107 1.91 -8.83 -5.12
N VAL A 108 0.67 -9.30 -4.97
CA VAL A 108 -0.01 -9.36 -3.66
C VAL A 108 0.24 -10.67 -2.92
N GLY A 109 0.98 -11.62 -3.51
CA GLY A 109 1.29 -12.90 -2.87
C GLY A 109 0.20 -13.95 -3.00
N GLU A 110 -0.67 -13.89 -4.01
CA GLU A 110 -1.77 -14.84 -4.17
C GLU A 110 -1.29 -16.30 -4.28
N PHE A 111 -0.15 -16.53 -4.96
CA PHE A 111 0.39 -17.88 -5.16
C PHE A 111 0.98 -18.48 -3.88
N LYS A 112 1.55 -17.65 -3.00
CA LYS A 112 2.18 -18.08 -1.74
C LYS A 112 1.19 -18.05 -0.58
N HIS A 113 0.21 -17.14 -0.63
CA HIS A 113 -0.81 -16.93 0.38
C HIS A 113 -2.18 -16.66 -0.26
N PRO A 114 -2.88 -17.72 -0.75
CA PRO A 114 -4.16 -17.59 -1.45
C PRO A 114 -5.21 -16.80 -0.66
N GLY A 115 -5.99 -15.99 -1.37
CA GLY A 115 -7.00 -15.07 -0.83
C GLY A 115 -6.50 -13.63 -0.65
N ASN A 116 -5.25 -13.30 -0.96
CA ASN A 116 -4.73 -11.93 -0.86
C ASN A 116 -5.34 -10.99 -1.88
N VAL A 117 -5.61 -11.46 -3.09
CA VAL A 117 -6.36 -10.71 -4.11
C VAL A 117 -7.73 -10.33 -3.58
N ASP A 118 -8.46 -11.29 -3.01
CA ASP A 118 -9.82 -11.06 -2.50
C ASP A 118 -9.83 -10.16 -1.25
N GLU A 119 -8.89 -10.37 -0.31
CA GLU A 119 -8.71 -9.53 0.88
C GLU A 119 -8.49 -8.07 0.50
N LYS A 120 -7.51 -7.81 -0.37
CA LYS A 120 -7.18 -6.47 -0.87
C LYS A 120 -8.38 -5.81 -1.53
N LEU A 121 -9.04 -6.54 -2.43
CA LEU A 121 -10.17 -6.02 -3.20
C LEU A 121 -11.36 -5.65 -2.30
N ARG A 122 -11.67 -6.50 -1.31
CA ARG A 122 -12.73 -6.22 -0.33
C ARG A 122 -12.40 -4.98 0.48
N CYS A 123 -11.15 -4.81 0.91
CA CYS A 123 -10.72 -3.62 1.64
C CYS A 123 -10.79 -2.34 0.81
N GLU A 124 -10.40 -2.41 -0.47
CA GLU A 124 -10.49 -1.28 -1.39
C GLU A 124 -11.93 -0.84 -1.64
N ALA A 125 -12.82 -1.78 -2.00
CA ALA A 125 -14.25 -1.50 -2.21
C ALA A 125 -14.92 -0.98 -0.93
N ALA A 126 -14.59 -1.58 0.22
CA ALA A 126 -15.06 -1.13 1.53
C ALA A 126 -14.64 0.31 1.84
N THR A 127 -13.41 0.68 1.49
CA THR A 127 -12.87 2.02 1.70
C THR A 127 -13.58 3.06 0.83
N PHE A 128 -13.83 2.75 -0.45
CA PHE A 128 -14.67 3.60 -1.32
C PHE A 128 -16.03 3.86 -0.68
N ILE A 129 -16.73 2.80 -0.26
CA ILE A 129 -18.07 2.91 0.34
C ILE A 129 -18.03 3.73 1.62
N TRP A 130 -17.07 3.45 2.52
CA TRP A 130 -16.98 4.14 3.79
C TRP A 130 -16.67 5.63 3.60
N MET A 131 -15.76 5.97 2.68
CA MET A 131 -15.39 7.35 2.38
C MET A 131 -16.51 8.13 1.67
N GLU A 132 -17.24 7.52 0.72
CA GLU A 132 -18.41 8.14 0.08
C GLU A 132 -19.47 8.55 1.13
N GLU A 133 -19.64 7.76 2.19
CA GLU A 133 -20.61 8.03 3.26
C GLU A 133 -20.09 8.98 4.34
N HIS A 134 -18.84 8.81 4.77
CA HIS A 134 -18.31 9.48 5.97
C HIS A 134 -17.34 10.62 5.68
N CYS A 135 -16.81 10.72 4.47
CA CYS A 135 -15.83 11.72 4.05
C CYS A 135 -16.11 12.27 2.63
N PRO A 136 -17.35 12.70 2.30
CA PRO A 136 -17.71 13.14 0.95
C PRO A 136 -16.93 14.38 0.45
N GLU A 137 -16.27 15.10 1.36
CA GLU A 137 -15.39 16.22 1.04
C GLU A 137 -14.03 15.81 0.46
N ILE A 138 -13.63 14.54 0.62
CA ILE A 138 -12.39 14.02 0.02
C ILE A 138 -12.73 13.61 -1.41
N PRO A 139 -12.12 14.24 -2.43
CA PRO A 139 -12.41 13.86 -3.79
C PRO A 139 -11.77 12.49 -4.07
N ILE A 140 -12.60 11.49 -4.36
CA ILE A 140 -12.20 10.17 -4.82
C ILE A 140 -12.96 9.84 -6.11
N PRO A 141 -12.41 9.02 -7.00
CA PRO A 141 -13.10 8.64 -8.24
C PRO A 141 -14.42 7.94 -7.94
N GLN A 142 -15.42 8.14 -8.79
CA GLN A 142 -16.67 7.41 -8.65
C GLN A 142 -16.47 5.90 -8.85
N LEU A 143 -16.81 5.08 -7.86
CA LEU A 143 -16.89 3.64 -8.01
C LEU A 143 -18.24 3.26 -8.67
N TRP A 144 -18.23 2.66 -9.85
CA TRP A 144 -19.43 2.23 -10.58
C TRP A 144 -19.90 0.84 -10.15
N GLY A 145 -18.94 -0.02 -9.82
CA GLY A 145 -19.19 -1.35 -9.30
C GLY A 145 -17.89 -2.12 -9.12
N PHE A 146 -18.00 -3.32 -8.56
CA PHE A 146 -16.86 -4.18 -8.30
C PHE A 146 -17.31 -5.64 -8.33
N GLY A 147 -16.34 -6.54 -8.46
CA GLY A 147 -16.58 -7.97 -8.51
C GLY A 147 -15.56 -8.72 -7.67
N LEU A 148 -16.01 -9.45 -6.66
CA LEU A 148 -15.18 -10.25 -5.76
C LEU A 148 -14.76 -11.57 -6.43
N VAL A 149 -13.76 -12.24 -5.85
CA VAL A 149 -13.39 -13.60 -6.24
C VAL A 149 -14.57 -14.55 -5.91
N GLY A 150 -14.80 -15.55 -6.76
CA GLY A 150 -15.96 -16.45 -6.65
C GLY A 150 -17.23 -15.95 -7.34
N GLY A 151 -17.15 -14.83 -8.09
CA GLY A 151 -18.21 -14.39 -8.99
C GLY A 151 -19.31 -13.51 -8.38
N GLN A 152 -19.20 -13.12 -7.12
CA GLN A 152 -20.12 -12.13 -6.55
C GLN A 152 -19.75 -10.74 -7.10
N SER A 153 -20.72 -10.03 -7.67
CA SER A 153 -20.54 -8.66 -8.18
C SER A 153 -21.56 -7.69 -7.57
N PHE A 154 -21.18 -6.41 -7.55
CA PHE A 154 -21.91 -5.32 -6.92
C PHE A 154 -21.92 -4.12 -7.85
N THR A 155 -23.11 -3.65 -8.23
CA THR A 155 -23.28 -2.54 -9.20
C THR A 155 -24.06 -1.40 -8.59
N LYS A 156 -23.73 -0.15 -8.94
CA LYS A 156 -24.50 1.01 -8.48
C LYS A 156 -25.98 0.86 -8.87
N PRO A 157 -26.94 1.08 -7.94
CA PRO A 157 -28.36 0.86 -8.22
C PRO A 157 -28.90 1.64 -9.43
N GLN A 158 -28.29 2.79 -9.74
CA GLN A 158 -28.70 3.62 -10.88
C GLN A 158 -28.47 2.95 -12.22
N ASN A 159 -27.49 2.05 -12.29
CA ASN A 159 -27.06 1.38 -13.51
C ASN A 159 -27.68 -0.03 -13.63
N THR A 160 -28.67 -0.34 -12.80
CA THR A 160 -29.37 -1.64 -12.83
C THR A 160 -30.79 -1.50 -13.39
N PRO A 161 -31.38 -2.58 -13.95
CA PRO A 161 -32.76 -2.55 -14.44
C PRO A 161 -33.76 -2.10 -13.36
N LEU A 162 -34.77 -1.31 -13.74
CA LEU A 162 -35.75 -0.70 -12.83
C LEU A 162 -36.39 -1.71 -11.86
N ARG A 163 -36.67 -2.94 -12.33
CA ARG A 163 -37.23 -4.01 -11.49
C ARG A 163 -36.28 -4.41 -10.36
N VAL A 164 -35.00 -4.59 -10.67
CA VAL A 164 -33.97 -4.96 -9.69
C VAL A 164 -33.79 -3.83 -8.68
N ARG A 165 -33.75 -2.59 -9.16
CA ARG A 165 -33.67 -1.38 -8.32
C ARG A 165 -34.83 -1.27 -7.34
N PHE A 166 -36.06 -1.54 -7.80
CA PHE A 166 -37.26 -1.51 -6.94
C PHE A 166 -37.19 -2.56 -5.82
N PHE A 167 -36.86 -3.82 -6.15
CA PHE A 167 -36.71 -4.88 -5.15
C PHE A 167 -35.57 -4.60 -4.17
N TRP A 168 -34.46 -4.04 -4.66
CA TRP A 168 -33.34 -3.62 -3.82
C TRP A 168 -33.75 -2.51 -2.84
N SER A 169 -34.43 -1.46 -3.30
CA SER A 169 -34.91 -0.36 -2.44
C SER A 169 -35.89 -0.87 -1.39
N PHE A 170 -36.81 -1.76 -1.76
CA PHE A 170 -37.75 -2.39 -0.84
C PHE A 170 -37.02 -3.24 0.22
N LYS A 171 -36.03 -4.04 -0.21
CA LYS A 171 -35.19 -4.82 0.71
C LYS A 171 -34.42 -3.92 1.68
N GLN A 172 -33.79 -2.85 1.20
CA GLN A 172 -33.06 -1.89 2.05
C GLN A 172 -34.00 -1.23 3.06
N PHE A 173 -35.21 -0.85 2.64
CA PHE A 173 -36.23 -0.32 3.55
C PHE A 173 -36.63 -1.32 4.65
N LEU A 174 -36.88 -2.59 4.29
CA LEU A 174 -37.21 -3.63 5.27
C LEU A 174 -36.05 -3.93 6.22
N THR A 175 -34.82 -4.06 5.71
CA THR A 175 -33.63 -4.27 6.55
C THR A 175 -33.46 -3.15 7.58
N ARG A 176 -33.66 -1.89 7.14
CA ARG A 176 -33.65 -0.72 8.02
C ARG A 176 -34.75 -0.78 9.08
N LEU A 177 -35.96 -1.16 8.69
CA LEU A 177 -37.10 -1.30 9.61
C LEU A 177 -36.85 -2.37 10.69
N LEU A 178 -36.16 -3.46 10.33
CA LEU A 178 -35.85 -4.59 11.22
C LEU A 178 -34.57 -4.37 12.06
N GLY A 179 -33.85 -3.27 11.88
CA GLY A 179 -32.63 -2.96 12.63
C GLY A 179 -31.43 -3.86 12.30
N HIS A 180 -31.45 -4.54 11.15
CA HIS A 180 -30.31 -5.34 10.70
C HIS A 180 -29.20 -4.45 10.09
N PRO A 181 -27.93 -4.90 10.11
CA PRO A 181 -26.85 -4.20 9.42
C PRO A 181 -27.19 -3.99 7.94
N LEU A 182 -27.08 -2.75 7.47
CA LEU A 182 -27.39 -2.42 6.08
C LEU A 182 -26.29 -2.96 5.17
N PRO A 183 -26.61 -3.76 4.14
CA PRO A 183 -25.68 -4.06 3.06
C PRO A 183 -25.24 -2.77 2.37
N CYS A 184 -24.07 -2.81 1.75
CA CYS A 184 -23.50 -1.72 0.97
C CYS A 184 -24.50 -1.10 -0.02
N PRO A 185 -24.30 0.17 -0.43
CA PRO A 185 -25.21 0.89 -1.32
C PRO A 185 -25.14 0.40 -2.79
N TYR A 186 -24.82 -0.88 -3.00
CA TYR A 186 -24.70 -1.52 -4.31
C TYR A 186 -25.67 -2.70 -4.42
N VAL A 187 -26.11 -2.97 -5.64
CA VAL A 187 -26.96 -4.12 -5.96
C VAL A 187 -26.08 -5.33 -6.18
N ARG A 188 -26.27 -6.34 -5.33
CA ARG A 188 -25.58 -7.63 -5.40
C ARG A 188 -26.17 -8.51 -6.51
N HIS A 189 -25.31 -9.08 -7.36
CA HIS A 189 -25.65 -10.06 -8.40
C HIS A 189 -24.49 -11.02 -8.67
N GLN A 190 -24.76 -12.14 -9.37
CA GLN A 190 -23.76 -13.18 -9.64
C GLN A 190 -23.30 -13.12 -11.10
N ARG A 191 -21.99 -13.14 -11.33
CA ARG A 191 -21.39 -13.32 -12.66
C ARG A 191 -21.00 -14.78 -12.88
N SER A 192 -20.94 -15.19 -14.16
CA SER A 192 -20.58 -16.55 -14.58
C SER A 192 -19.16 -16.68 -15.16
N ALA A 193 -18.44 -15.57 -15.31
CA ALA A 193 -17.11 -15.53 -15.91
C ALA A 193 -16.16 -14.65 -15.09
N LEU A 194 -14.85 -14.76 -15.37
CA LEU A 194 -13.78 -14.16 -14.55
C LEU A 194 -13.99 -14.42 -13.05
N LEU A 195 -14.25 -15.68 -12.68
CA LEU A 195 -14.55 -16.07 -11.31
C LEU A 195 -13.31 -16.01 -10.40
N GLU A 196 -12.14 -16.24 -10.98
CA GLU A 196 -10.84 -16.26 -10.29
C GLU A 196 -10.25 -14.85 -10.14
N THR A 197 -10.71 -13.88 -10.95
CA THR A 197 -10.18 -12.52 -10.97
C THR A 197 -11.20 -11.54 -10.44
N GLY A 198 -10.87 -10.88 -9.33
CA GLY A 198 -11.66 -9.75 -8.83
C GLY A 198 -11.31 -8.43 -9.54
N TYR A 199 -12.21 -7.45 -9.50
CA TYR A 199 -12.04 -6.17 -10.19
C TYR A 199 -12.84 -5.02 -9.58
N LEU A 200 -12.46 -3.78 -9.92
CA LEU A 200 -13.24 -2.56 -9.68
C LEU A 200 -13.50 -1.85 -11.02
N VAL A 201 -14.69 -1.31 -11.22
CA VAL A 201 -15.02 -0.41 -12.33
C VAL A 201 -15.23 0.98 -11.75
N MET A 202 -14.44 1.95 -12.17
CA MET A 202 -14.40 3.28 -11.58
C MET A 202 -14.23 4.37 -12.65
N GLU A 203 -14.53 5.61 -12.29
CA GLU A 203 -14.30 6.79 -13.10
C GLU A 203 -12.83 6.94 -13.49
N ASP A 204 -12.60 7.42 -14.70
CA ASP A 204 -11.29 7.89 -15.14
C ASP A 204 -11.09 9.35 -14.73
N VAL A 205 -10.11 9.62 -13.87
CA VAL A 205 -9.84 10.97 -13.36
C VAL A 205 -9.10 11.85 -14.40
N GLY A 206 -8.39 11.23 -15.33
CA GLY A 206 -7.52 11.93 -16.28
C GLY A 206 -8.31 12.81 -17.23
N ASN A 207 -8.18 14.13 -17.09
CA ASN A 207 -8.65 15.13 -18.06
C ASN A 207 -7.55 16.18 -18.29
N SER A 208 -7.76 17.11 -19.23
CA SER A 208 -6.72 18.10 -19.60
C SER A 208 -6.31 19.04 -18.45
N ASP A 209 -7.15 19.18 -17.42
CA ASP A 209 -6.97 20.17 -16.35
C ASP A 209 -6.43 19.55 -15.05
N VAL A 210 -6.28 18.22 -15.01
CA VAL A 210 -5.88 17.46 -13.82
C VAL A 210 -4.83 16.41 -14.20
N GLN A 211 -3.72 16.41 -13.46
CA GLN A 211 -2.59 15.50 -13.69
C GLN A 211 -2.11 14.87 -12.37
N MET A 212 -1.31 13.80 -12.44
CA MET A 212 -0.72 13.21 -11.24
C MET A 212 0.32 14.16 -10.64
N LEU A 213 0.31 14.32 -9.31
CA LEU A 213 1.27 15.19 -8.62
C LEU A 213 2.72 14.74 -8.90
N SER A 214 2.98 13.43 -9.03
CA SER A 214 4.32 12.91 -9.35
C SER A 214 4.89 13.42 -10.67
N GLU A 215 4.06 13.77 -11.66
CA GLU A 215 4.52 14.26 -12.96
C GLU A 215 5.10 15.68 -12.87
N THR A 216 4.65 16.48 -11.90
CA THR A 216 5.07 17.88 -11.72
C THR A 216 5.82 18.12 -10.42
N TRP A 217 6.00 17.09 -9.60
CA TRP A 217 6.57 17.18 -8.26
C TRP A 217 7.97 17.80 -8.26
N ASP A 218 8.87 17.24 -9.06
CA ASP A 218 10.29 17.63 -9.05
C ASP A 218 10.52 19.05 -9.55
N GLU A 219 9.70 19.49 -10.51
CA GLU A 219 9.78 20.82 -11.12
C GLU A 219 9.23 21.92 -10.20
N HIS A 220 8.18 21.60 -9.42
CA HIS A 220 7.38 22.63 -8.74
C HIS A 220 7.39 22.56 -7.21
N ARG A 221 7.99 21.54 -6.56
CA ARG A 221 8.01 21.41 -5.08
C ARG A 221 8.67 22.57 -4.32
N SER A 222 9.50 23.36 -5.00
CA SER A 222 10.12 24.56 -4.45
C SER A 222 9.21 25.80 -4.50
N GLN A 223 8.11 25.76 -5.27
CA GLN A 223 7.17 26.87 -5.41
C GLN A 223 6.25 26.94 -4.19
N GLN A 224 6.38 28.03 -3.44
CA GLN A 224 5.72 28.20 -2.14
C GLN A 224 4.19 28.13 -2.22
N ASP A 225 3.57 28.79 -3.20
CA ASP A 225 2.11 28.85 -3.31
C ASP A 225 1.50 27.48 -3.62
N LYS A 226 2.08 26.76 -4.60
CA LYS A 226 1.66 25.39 -4.94
C LYS A 226 1.82 24.45 -3.76
N ARG A 227 2.98 24.48 -3.09
CA ARG A 227 3.24 23.66 -1.89
C ARG A 227 2.25 23.96 -0.77
N ARG A 228 1.94 25.23 -0.52
CA ARG A 228 0.95 25.64 0.48
C ARG A 228 -0.44 25.10 0.16
N ASN A 229 -0.87 25.16 -1.10
CA ASN A 229 -2.17 24.59 -1.52
C ASN A 229 -2.21 23.08 -1.31
N LEU A 230 -1.14 22.37 -1.68
CA LEU A 230 -1.01 20.94 -1.45
C LEU A 230 -1.09 20.61 0.04
N PHE A 231 -0.36 21.33 0.89
CA PHE A 231 -0.34 21.07 2.33
C PHE A 231 -1.72 21.28 2.94
N LYS A 232 -2.46 22.32 2.53
CA LYS A 232 -3.86 22.50 2.93
C LYS A 232 -4.74 21.32 2.50
N GLY A 233 -4.61 20.87 1.25
CA GLY A 233 -5.35 19.72 0.73
C GLY A 233 -5.09 18.44 1.52
N LEU A 234 -3.82 18.12 1.76
CA LEU A 234 -3.40 16.97 2.56
C LEU A 234 -3.92 17.06 4.00
N SER A 235 -3.81 18.22 4.64
CA SER A 235 -4.33 18.46 5.99
C SER A 235 -5.83 18.19 6.05
N ARG A 236 -6.62 18.70 5.10
CA ARG A 236 -8.08 18.46 5.05
C ARG A 236 -8.43 16.98 4.89
N ILE A 237 -7.70 16.25 4.04
CA ILE A 237 -7.88 14.80 3.87
C ILE A 237 -7.62 14.08 5.19
N MET A 238 -6.47 14.35 5.82
CA MET A 238 -6.10 13.72 7.09
C MET A 238 -7.08 14.06 8.22
N LEU A 239 -7.54 15.31 8.30
CA LEU A 239 -8.51 15.78 9.28
C LEU A 239 -9.90 15.15 9.07
N SER A 240 -10.32 14.98 7.82
CA SER A 240 -11.59 14.34 7.46
C SER A 240 -11.59 12.84 7.81
N LEU A 241 -10.54 12.11 7.44
CA LEU A 241 -10.43 10.67 7.74
C LEU A 241 -10.31 10.38 9.25
N SER A 242 -9.64 11.27 9.99
CA SER A 242 -9.49 11.16 11.44
C SER A 242 -10.67 11.71 12.24
N ARG A 243 -11.69 12.29 11.58
CA ARG A 243 -12.83 12.96 12.26
C ARG A 243 -13.60 12.02 13.17
N ILE A 244 -13.72 10.75 12.79
CA ILE A 244 -14.48 9.74 13.54
C ILE A 244 -13.49 8.71 14.10
N PRO A 245 -13.20 8.75 15.42
CA PRO A 245 -12.44 7.68 16.06
C PRO A 245 -13.15 6.34 15.89
N LEU A 246 -12.40 5.33 15.46
CA LEU A 246 -12.91 3.97 15.28
C LEU A 246 -12.65 3.14 16.55
N PRO A 247 -13.44 2.09 16.80
CA PRO A 247 -13.38 1.34 18.06
C PRO A 247 -12.18 0.39 18.17
N ARG A 248 -11.43 0.18 17.09
CA ARG A 248 -10.31 -0.76 17.01
C ARG A 248 -9.40 -0.45 15.83
N ILE A 249 -8.16 -0.92 15.93
CA ILE A 249 -7.17 -0.95 14.85
C ILE A 249 -7.55 -2.08 13.88
N GLY A 250 -7.67 -1.77 12.60
CA GLY A 250 -8.11 -2.70 11.57
C GLY A 250 -8.47 -2.00 10.25
N SER A 251 -8.79 -2.78 9.22
CA SER A 251 -9.29 -2.26 7.94
C SER A 251 -10.77 -2.55 7.77
N TRP A 252 -11.48 -1.66 7.09
CA TRP A 252 -12.82 -1.96 6.60
C TRP A 252 -12.76 -3.05 5.54
N THR A 253 -13.74 -3.94 5.53
CA THR A 253 -13.88 -5.01 4.54
C THR A 253 -15.36 -5.29 4.27
N LEU A 254 -15.65 -5.94 3.15
CA LEU A 254 -16.98 -6.41 2.80
C LEU A 254 -17.06 -7.92 3.02
N ASP A 255 -18.11 -8.38 3.70
CA ASP A 255 -18.44 -9.80 3.69
C ASP A 255 -19.04 -10.23 2.34
N SER A 256 -19.27 -11.54 2.16
CA SER A 256 -19.86 -12.07 0.91
C SER A 256 -21.31 -11.63 0.66
N ASN A 257 -21.99 -11.07 1.66
CA ASN A 257 -23.32 -10.47 1.53
C ASN A 257 -23.25 -8.97 1.17
N GLY A 258 -22.04 -8.39 1.14
CA GLY A 258 -21.80 -6.98 0.90
C GLY A 258 -22.04 -6.12 2.14
N VAL A 259 -22.00 -6.67 3.35
CA VAL A 259 -22.08 -5.89 4.59
C VAL A 259 -20.69 -5.36 4.94
N LEU A 260 -20.61 -4.05 5.20
CA LEU A 260 -19.38 -3.36 5.58
C LEU A 260 -19.03 -3.67 7.05
N GLN A 261 -17.79 -4.08 7.31
CA GLN A 261 -17.31 -4.46 8.65
C GLN A 261 -15.89 -3.98 8.91
N LEU A 262 -15.64 -3.46 10.12
CA LEU A 262 -14.28 -3.17 10.61
C LEU A 262 -13.73 -4.45 11.28
N SER A 263 -13.48 -5.47 10.47
CA SER A 263 -13.13 -6.82 10.92
C SER A 263 -11.90 -7.40 10.23
N ASN A 264 -11.29 -6.69 9.28
CA ASN A 264 -10.04 -7.13 8.68
C ASN A 264 -8.84 -6.62 9.51
N ARG A 265 -7.73 -7.35 9.46
CA ARG A 265 -6.44 -6.87 9.97
C ARG A 265 -6.08 -5.50 9.40
N PRO A 266 -5.24 -4.72 10.09
CA PRO A 266 -4.72 -3.47 9.55
C PRO A 266 -3.92 -3.79 8.28
N LEU A 267 -4.59 -3.72 7.13
CA LEU A 267 -4.05 -4.24 5.89
C LEU A 267 -3.16 -3.17 5.29
N THR A 268 -1.86 -3.37 5.43
CA THR A 268 -0.85 -2.50 4.83
C THR A 268 -0.19 -3.20 3.66
N LEU A 269 0.34 -2.39 2.75
CA LEU A 269 1.20 -2.83 1.66
C LEU A 269 2.25 -3.85 2.10
N ARG A 270 2.82 -3.64 3.30
CA ARG A 270 3.94 -4.42 3.79
C ARG A 270 3.56 -5.86 4.10
N LEU A 271 2.35 -6.13 4.58
CA LEU A 271 1.90 -7.48 4.87
C LEU A 271 1.85 -8.32 3.59
N HIS A 272 1.27 -7.76 2.52
CA HIS A 272 1.22 -8.44 1.23
C HIS A 272 2.60 -8.58 0.58
N GLN A 273 3.51 -7.62 0.77
CA GLN A 273 4.90 -7.77 0.31
C GLN A 273 5.63 -8.94 1.01
N LEU A 274 5.46 -9.09 2.33
CA LEU A 274 6.02 -10.21 3.09
C LEU A 274 5.43 -11.54 2.60
N GLU A 275 4.11 -11.61 2.47
CA GLU A 275 3.41 -12.81 2.02
C GLU A 275 3.76 -13.18 0.57
N ASN A 276 3.99 -12.19 -0.30
CA ASN A 276 4.50 -12.42 -1.66
C ASN A 276 5.89 -13.05 -1.67
N GLY A 277 6.75 -12.68 -0.72
CA GLY A 277 8.05 -13.32 -0.48
C GLY A 277 7.95 -14.66 0.27
N GLY A 278 6.75 -15.18 0.53
CA GLY A 278 6.56 -16.41 1.30
C GLY A 278 6.90 -16.27 2.79
N ILE A 279 7.00 -15.04 3.31
CA ILE A 279 7.32 -14.76 4.71
C ILE A 279 6.02 -14.72 5.53
N PRO A 280 5.86 -15.59 6.54
CA PRO A 280 4.63 -15.62 7.33
C PRO A 280 4.52 -14.37 8.21
N THR A 281 3.43 -13.63 8.10
CA THR A 281 3.15 -12.46 8.95
C THR A 281 2.62 -12.85 10.32
N ASN A 282 2.00 -14.04 10.44
CA ASN A 282 1.29 -14.53 11.63
C ASN A 282 0.15 -13.62 12.10
N ILE A 283 -0.27 -12.66 11.28
CA ILE A 283 -1.42 -11.78 11.53
C ILE A 283 -2.59 -12.32 10.71
N SER A 284 -3.53 -12.99 11.39
CA SER A 284 -4.75 -13.51 10.75
C SER A 284 -5.55 -12.38 10.07
N ARG A 285 -6.16 -12.66 8.91
CA ARG A 285 -7.00 -11.69 8.19
C ARG A 285 -8.13 -11.12 9.03
N SER A 286 -8.66 -11.88 9.99
CA SER A 286 -9.73 -11.43 10.89
C SER A 286 -9.24 -10.81 12.20
N LEU A 287 -7.94 -10.58 12.38
CA LEU A 287 -7.37 -10.06 13.62
C LEU A 287 -7.41 -8.54 13.65
N THR A 288 -8.25 -7.98 14.52
CA THR A 288 -8.26 -6.55 14.85
C THR A 288 -7.75 -6.31 16.26
N TYR A 289 -7.23 -5.11 16.56
CA TYR A 289 -6.65 -4.82 17.87
C TYR A 289 -7.44 -3.75 18.61
N SER A 290 -7.73 -3.99 19.88
CA SER A 290 -8.28 -2.98 20.80
C SER A 290 -7.21 -2.18 21.55
N ALA A 291 -5.93 -2.55 21.40
CA ALA A 291 -4.81 -1.91 22.06
C ALA A 291 -3.61 -1.75 21.11
N ALA A 292 -2.97 -0.58 21.15
CA ALA A 292 -1.83 -0.23 20.29
C ALA A 292 -0.60 -1.11 20.52
N ASP A 293 -0.30 -1.46 21.78
CA ASP A 293 0.89 -2.25 22.13
C ASP A 293 0.92 -3.60 21.40
N ALA A 294 -0.22 -4.31 21.36
CA ALA A 294 -0.33 -5.60 20.67
C ALA A 294 -0.08 -5.46 19.16
N TYR A 295 -0.58 -4.39 18.55
CA TYR A 295 -0.33 -4.09 17.15
C TYR A 295 1.16 -3.81 16.88
N TYR A 296 1.82 -2.99 17.71
CA TYR A 296 3.26 -2.71 17.56
C TYR A 296 4.13 -3.95 17.72
N HIS A 297 3.79 -4.85 18.65
CA HIS A 297 4.48 -6.13 18.82
C HIS A 297 4.31 -7.06 17.62
N ASP A 298 3.13 -7.10 17.00
CA ASP A 298 2.90 -7.91 15.79
C ASP A 298 3.65 -7.34 14.58
N LEU A 299 3.75 -6.01 14.45
CA LEU A 299 4.63 -5.39 13.46
C LEU A 299 6.08 -5.83 13.67
N LEU A 300 6.61 -5.75 14.90
CA LEU A 300 7.96 -6.22 15.24
C LEU A 300 8.16 -7.72 14.96
N SER A 301 7.13 -8.53 15.19
CA SER A 301 7.14 -9.96 14.87
C SER A 301 7.23 -10.22 13.36
N CYS A 302 6.65 -9.35 12.53
CA CYS A 302 6.85 -9.40 11.07
C CYS A 302 8.32 -9.16 10.68
N HIS A 303 9.04 -8.29 11.41
CA HIS A 303 10.49 -8.09 11.19
C HIS A 303 11.29 -9.33 11.59
N ASP A 304 10.96 -9.98 12.72
CA ASP A 304 11.58 -11.26 13.10
C ASP A 304 11.37 -12.32 12.03
N SER A 305 10.14 -12.40 11.52
CA SER A 305 9.77 -13.35 10.49
C SER A 305 10.57 -13.12 9.20
N ARG A 306 10.81 -11.87 8.80
CA ARG A 306 11.69 -11.55 7.67
C ARG A 306 13.11 -12.09 7.90
N ILE A 307 13.71 -11.83 9.07
CA ILE A 307 15.07 -12.33 9.37
C ILE A 307 15.12 -13.86 9.25
N ARG A 308 14.11 -14.54 9.79
CA ARG A 308 14.05 -16.01 9.82
C ARG A 308 13.79 -16.63 8.45
N HIS A 309 12.92 -16.04 7.62
CA HIS A 309 12.40 -16.73 6.42
C HIS A 309 12.93 -16.19 5.09
N GLN A 310 13.29 -14.90 4.99
CA GLN A 310 13.83 -14.39 3.73
C GLN A 310 15.24 -14.97 3.51
N PRO A 311 15.55 -15.62 2.36
CA PRO A 311 16.83 -16.32 2.17
C PRO A 311 18.06 -15.44 2.34
N ASN A 312 18.04 -14.23 1.78
CA ASN A 312 19.10 -13.23 1.86
C ASN A 312 18.82 -12.14 2.93
N SER A 313 18.16 -12.49 4.03
CA SER A 313 17.79 -11.52 5.08
C SER A 313 18.96 -10.87 5.79
N ILE A 314 20.11 -11.55 5.84
CA ILE A 314 21.36 -11.09 6.46
C ILE A 314 22.48 -11.12 5.44
N THR A 315 23.46 -10.20 5.54
CA THR A 315 24.64 -10.24 4.68
C THR A 315 25.76 -11.09 5.23
N ASP A 316 25.96 -11.03 6.54
CA ASP A 316 27.02 -11.69 7.28
C ASP A 316 26.62 -11.73 8.78
N GLU A 317 27.52 -12.26 9.60
CA GLU A 317 27.31 -12.42 11.03
C GLU A 317 27.19 -11.07 11.78
N GLU A 318 27.89 -10.03 11.31
CA GLU A 318 27.86 -8.70 11.93
C GLU A 318 26.53 -8.01 11.63
N ASP A 319 26.08 -8.06 10.38
CA ASP A 319 24.76 -7.57 9.97
C ASP A 319 23.63 -8.29 10.72
N ALA A 320 23.71 -9.62 10.83
CA ALA A 320 22.71 -10.40 11.56
C ALA A 320 22.58 -9.94 13.02
N ARG A 321 23.71 -9.79 13.73
CA ARG A 321 23.72 -9.28 15.11
C ARG A 321 23.21 -7.85 15.20
N ALA A 322 23.59 -6.98 14.25
CA ALA A 322 23.11 -5.61 14.20
C ALA A 322 21.59 -5.55 14.01
N GLN A 323 21.01 -6.32 13.08
CA GLN A 323 19.57 -6.38 12.87
C GLN A 323 18.84 -6.91 14.11
N MET A 324 19.30 -8.02 14.69
CA MET A 324 18.71 -8.62 15.89
C MET A 324 18.75 -7.67 17.09
N ALA A 325 19.91 -7.06 17.35
CA ALA A 325 20.07 -6.07 18.43
C ALA A 325 19.11 -4.89 18.27
N ARG A 326 18.97 -4.35 17.05
CA ARG A 326 18.07 -3.22 16.79
C ARG A 326 16.62 -3.60 17.02
N LEU A 327 16.18 -4.80 16.61
CA LEU A 327 14.82 -5.27 16.91
C LEU A 327 14.58 -5.47 18.40
N THR A 328 15.53 -6.04 19.13
CA THR A 328 15.46 -6.17 20.60
C THR A 328 15.26 -4.80 21.24
N MET A 329 16.01 -3.80 20.79
CA MET A 329 15.90 -2.44 21.31
C MET A 329 14.61 -1.75 20.91
N MET A 330 14.17 -1.92 19.66
CA MET A 330 12.89 -1.39 19.21
C MET A 330 11.74 -1.93 20.07
N ARG A 331 11.74 -3.21 20.48
CA ARG A 331 10.77 -3.75 21.45
C ARG A 331 10.87 -3.07 22.81
N ALA A 332 12.08 -2.95 23.37
CA ALA A 332 12.29 -2.35 24.68
C ALA A 332 11.90 -0.86 24.73
N LEU A 333 11.96 -0.17 23.58
CA LEU A 333 11.70 1.26 23.48
C LEU A 333 10.24 1.62 23.21
N ILE A 334 9.32 0.66 22.97
CA ILE A 334 7.88 0.95 22.75
C ILE A 334 7.34 1.95 23.79
N PRO A 335 7.52 1.75 25.12
CA PRO A 335 6.93 2.64 26.13
C PRO A 335 7.46 4.08 26.12
N HIS A 336 8.56 4.36 25.40
CA HIS A 336 9.12 5.71 25.26
C HIS A 336 8.45 6.49 24.12
N PHE A 337 7.88 5.78 23.15
CA PHE A 337 7.28 6.36 21.94
C PHE A 337 5.76 6.22 21.90
N SER A 338 5.18 5.39 22.77
CA SER A 338 3.74 5.24 22.97
C SER A 338 3.29 5.83 24.30
N ASP A 339 2.19 6.56 24.31
CA ASP A 339 1.53 7.05 25.51
C ASP A 339 0.53 6.00 26.03
N ARG A 340 0.57 5.75 27.33
CA ARG A 340 -0.37 4.87 28.01
C ARG A 340 -1.81 5.39 27.89
N GLU A 341 -2.01 6.70 27.82
CA GLU A 341 -3.33 7.32 27.65
C GLU A 341 -3.95 6.98 26.29
N TYR A 342 -3.13 6.76 25.26
CA TYR A 342 -3.59 6.45 23.90
C TYR A 342 -3.60 4.95 23.57
N ARG A 343 -3.24 4.10 24.54
CA ARG A 343 -3.14 2.64 24.37
C ARG A 343 -4.40 2.03 23.77
N SER A 344 -5.58 2.44 24.25
CA SER A 344 -6.88 1.87 23.82
C SER A 344 -7.64 2.79 22.87
N GLY A 345 -6.95 3.77 22.28
CA GLY A 345 -7.51 4.74 21.35
C GLY A 345 -7.28 6.20 21.79
N PRO A 346 -7.69 7.17 20.98
CA PRO A 346 -8.47 6.99 19.76
C PRO A 346 -7.69 6.29 18.63
N PHE A 347 -8.43 5.60 17.76
CA PHE A 347 -7.88 5.01 16.53
C PHE A 347 -8.41 5.80 15.33
N PHE A 348 -7.50 6.35 14.52
CA PHE A 348 -7.87 7.18 13.37
C PHE A 348 -7.78 6.39 12.08
N TYR A 349 -8.81 6.51 11.25
CA TYR A 349 -8.76 6.01 9.88
C TYR A 349 -7.80 6.86 9.05
N ARG A 350 -6.96 6.23 8.23
CA ARG A 350 -5.98 6.92 7.40
C ARG A 350 -5.60 6.12 6.16
N LEU A 351 -5.16 6.85 5.14
CA LEU A 351 -4.50 6.28 3.97
C LEU A 351 -3.02 6.06 4.30
N THR A 352 -2.55 4.82 4.35
CA THR A 352 -1.15 4.51 4.70
C THR A 352 -0.19 4.61 3.51
N ASP A 353 -0.71 4.62 2.29
CA ASP A 353 0.05 4.70 1.04
C ASP A 353 -0.23 6.01 0.28
N LEU A 354 -0.37 7.12 1.01
CA LEU A 354 -0.59 8.43 0.40
C LEU A 354 0.73 9.03 -0.08
N HIS A 355 0.93 9.08 -1.40
CA HIS A 355 2.15 9.64 -2.03
C HIS A 355 1.84 10.35 -3.37
N PRO A 356 2.80 11.06 -3.99
CA PRO A 356 2.53 11.90 -5.16
C PRO A 356 1.88 11.21 -6.37
N SER A 357 2.05 9.91 -6.56
CA SER A 357 1.39 9.20 -7.68
C SER A 357 -0.05 8.78 -7.38
N ASN A 358 -0.48 8.88 -6.12
CA ASN A 358 -1.85 8.59 -5.70
C ASN A 358 -2.72 9.87 -5.57
N LEU A 359 -2.16 11.01 -5.98
CA LEU A 359 -2.79 12.33 -5.90
C LEU A 359 -2.89 12.95 -7.29
N PHE A 360 -4.10 13.29 -7.68
CA PHE A 360 -4.38 14.11 -8.85
C PHE A 360 -4.58 15.56 -8.44
N VAL A 361 -3.93 16.49 -9.14
CA VAL A 361 -3.93 17.92 -8.81
C VAL A 361 -4.18 18.80 -10.03
N ASP A 362 -4.72 19.99 -9.79
CA ASP A 362 -4.74 21.05 -10.81
C ASP A 362 -3.37 21.77 -10.93
N SER A 363 -3.29 22.73 -11.86
CA SER A 363 -2.08 23.51 -12.12
C SER A 363 -1.52 24.26 -10.89
N ASN A 364 -2.35 24.51 -9.88
CA ASN A 364 -2.02 25.19 -8.63
C ASN A 364 -1.79 24.22 -7.46
N TRP A 365 -1.71 22.92 -7.73
CA TRP A 365 -1.55 21.85 -6.74
C TRP A 365 -2.72 21.73 -5.74
N ASN A 366 -3.92 22.15 -6.13
CA ASN A 366 -5.11 21.76 -5.37
C ASN A 366 -5.46 20.30 -5.70
N ILE A 367 -5.68 19.49 -4.67
CA ILE A 367 -6.03 18.07 -4.84
C ILE A 367 -7.43 17.96 -5.44
N LYS A 368 -7.53 17.21 -6.55
CA LYS A 368 -8.75 16.96 -7.32
C LYS A 368 -9.21 15.51 -7.29
N ALA A 369 -8.33 14.56 -6.98
CA ALA A 369 -8.73 13.20 -6.63
C ALA A 369 -7.62 12.49 -5.84
N VAL A 370 -8.03 11.54 -5.00
CA VAL A 370 -7.16 10.57 -4.33
C VAL A 370 -7.51 9.18 -4.83
N ILE A 371 -6.51 8.44 -5.29
CA ILE A 371 -6.66 7.06 -5.79
C ILE A 371 -5.94 6.07 -4.88
N ASP A 372 -5.99 4.77 -5.24
CA ASP A 372 -5.27 3.68 -4.54
C ASP A 372 -5.63 3.59 -3.04
N LEU A 373 -6.91 3.35 -2.77
CA LEU A 373 -7.49 3.38 -1.41
C LEU A 373 -7.37 2.04 -0.65
N GLU A 374 -6.74 1.04 -1.25
CA GLU A 374 -6.74 -0.37 -0.82
C GLU A 374 -6.03 -0.64 0.52
N TRP A 375 -5.10 0.23 0.94
CA TRP A 375 -4.30 0.07 2.16
C TRP A 375 -4.81 0.91 3.34
N ALA A 376 -6.00 1.50 3.21
CA ALA A 376 -6.55 2.32 4.28
C ALA A 376 -6.87 1.48 5.53
N CYS A 377 -6.50 2.00 6.70
CA CYS A 377 -6.76 1.33 7.97
C CYS A 377 -6.91 2.32 9.13
N SER A 378 -7.60 1.85 10.17
CA SER A 378 -7.65 2.48 11.47
C SER A 378 -6.40 2.15 12.27
N LEU A 379 -5.69 3.16 12.74
CA LEU A 379 -4.40 3.03 13.41
C LEU A 379 -4.32 3.90 14.67
N PRO A 380 -3.41 3.61 15.63
CA PRO A 380 -3.25 4.41 16.84
C PRO A 380 -3.01 5.88 16.53
N ALA A 381 -3.69 6.77 17.24
CA ALA A 381 -3.62 8.20 16.97
C ALA A 381 -2.19 8.76 16.98
N GLU A 382 -1.32 8.27 17.87
CA GLU A 382 0.08 8.68 18.00
C GLU A 382 0.92 8.44 16.73
N THR A 383 0.47 7.53 15.87
CA THR A 383 1.15 7.25 14.61
C THR A 383 0.80 8.28 13.53
N LEU A 384 -0.19 9.17 13.74
CA LEU A 384 -0.56 10.24 12.82
C LEU A 384 0.60 11.24 12.67
N ARG A 385 1.04 11.45 11.44
CA ARG A 385 2.25 12.23 11.14
C ARG A 385 2.19 12.82 9.73
N PRO A 386 2.90 13.93 9.47
CA PRO A 386 3.05 14.45 8.12
C PRO A 386 3.73 13.44 7.19
N PRO A 387 3.48 13.50 5.87
CA PRO A 387 4.18 12.64 4.93
C PRO A 387 5.70 12.85 4.99
N TYR A 388 6.51 11.79 4.89
CA TYR A 388 7.97 11.94 4.88
C TYR A 388 8.49 12.49 3.53
N TRP A 389 7.73 12.29 2.46
CA TRP A 389 8.12 12.65 1.10
C TRP A 389 7.93 14.13 0.77
N LEU A 390 7.58 15.00 1.74
CA LEU A 390 7.36 16.45 1.52
C LEU A 390 8.53 17.17 0.84
N THR A 391 9.74 16.59 0.89
CA THR A 391 10.95 17.10 0.24
C THR A 391 11.47 16.22 -0.91
N GLY A 392 10.70 15.22 -1.34
CA GLY A 392 11.06 14.30 -2.41
C GLY A 392 12.18 13.31 -2.07
N ARG A 393 12.38 13.04 -0.77
CA ARG A 393 13.39 12.09 -0.29
C ARG A 393 12.73 10.85 0.30
N SER A 394 13.44 9.73 0.16
CA SER A 394 13.13 8.54 0.96
C SER A 394 13.45 8.83 2.43
N ILE A 395 12.84 8.07 3.33
CA ILE A 395 12.91 8.39 4.75
C ILE A 395 14.29 8.16 5.36
N ASP A 396 15.04 7.19 4.85
CA ASP A 396 16.41 6.85 5.24
C ASP A 396 17.47 7.79 4.65
N GLU A 397 17.09 8.61 3.66
CA GLU A 397 17.90 9.71 3.13
C GLU A 397 17.74 11.02 3.92
N LEU A 398 16.84 11.09 4.91
CA LEU A 398 16.59 12.30 5.70
C LEU A 398 17.68 12.55 6.76
N THR A 399 18.92 12.72 6.29
CA THR A 399 20.11 13.02 7.09
C THR A 399 20.75 14.35 6.67
N GLY A 400 21.59 14.95 7.53
CA GLY A 400 22.31 16.19 7.23
C GLY A 400 21.43 17.32 6.66
N LYS A 401 21.81 17.86 5.50
CA LYS A 401 21.08 18.96 4.82
C LYS A 401 19.65 18.55 4.40
N HIS A 402 19.42 17.27 4.09
CA HIS A 402 18.09 16.79 3.73
C HIS A 402 17.17 16.78 4.94
N LEU A 403 17.68 16.41 6.11
CA LEU A 403 16.96 16.50 7.39
C LEU A 403 16.57 17.94 7.73
N GLU A 404 17.48 18.89 7.59
CA GLU A 404 17.19 20.32 7.84
C GLU A 404 16.13 20.88 6.87
N THR A 405 16.16 20.43 5.61
CA THR A 405 15.15 20.81 4.63
C THR A 405 13.80 20.19 4.95
N PHE A 406 13.79 18.93 5.37
CA PHE A 406 12.57 18.24 5.79
C PHE A 406 11.96 18.85 7.05
N ARG A 407 12.76 19.18 8.08
CA ARG A 407 12.27 19.84 9.30
C ARG A 407 11.54 21.14 8.99
N ARG A 408 12.08 21.98 8.10
CA ARG A 408 11.41 23.22 7.68
C ARG A 408 10.08 22.96 6.97
N ALA A 409 10.04 21.99 6.05
CA ALA A 409 8.81 21.62 5.35
C ALA A 409 7.78 20.97 6.29
N HIS A 410 8.25 20.17 7.26
CA HIS A 410 7.44 19.55 8.30
C HIS A 410 6.80 20.62 9.19
N ASP A 411 7.57 21.60 9.68
CA ASP A 411 7.04 22.67 10.53
C ASP A 411 6.02 23.52 9.77
N GLU A 412 6.31 23.88 8.51
CA GLU A 412 5.35 24.56 7.62
C GLU A 412 4.07 23.75 7.42
N PHE A 413 4.18 22.42 7.24
CA PHE A 413 3.03 21.53 7.13
C PHE A 413 2.20 21.53 8.41
N VAL A 414 2.84 21.36 9.58
CA VAL A 414 2.15 21.32 10.88
C VAL A 414 1.47 22.66 11.18
N ASP A 415 2.08 23.79 10.85
CA ASP A 415 1.48 25.11 11.02
C ASP A 415 0.26 25.32 10.11
N ILE A 416 0.29 24.81 8.88
CA ILE A 416 -0.87 24.80 7.99
C ILE A 416 -1.93 23.83 8.49
N PHE A 417 -1.53 22.65 8.95
CA PHE A 417 -2.42 21.64 9.51
C PHE A 417 -3.19 22.20 10.71
N GLU A 418 -2.52 22.94 11.61
CA GLU A 418 -3.15 23.61 12.75
C GLU A 418 -4.20 24.65 12.32
N GLN A 419 -3.92 25.41 11.25
CA GLN A 419 -4.87 26.37 10.70
C GLN A 419 -6.11 25.67 10.13
N GLU A 420 -5.93 24.57 9.41
CA GLU A 420 -7.04 23.79 8.86
C GLU A 420 -7.79 23.04 9.98
N GLU A 421 -7.11 22.54 11.02
CA GLU A 421 -7.72 21.83 12.16
C GLU A 421 -8.74 22.72 12.90
N LYS A 422 -8.47 24.03 13.01
CA LYS A 422 -9.40 25.01 13.61
C LYS A 422 -10.74 25.12 12.86
N LEU A 423 -10.81 24.67 11.60
CA LEU A 423 -12.03 24.65 10.80
C LEU A 423 -12.85 23.36 10.99
N PHE A 424 -12.29 22.36 11.66
CA PHE A 424 -12.97 21.10 11.95
C PHE A 424 -13.54 21.10 13.37
N PRO A 425 -14.63 20.35 13.62
CA PRO A 425 -15.10 20.13 14.98
C PRO A 425 -14.00 19.50 15.85
N PRO A 426 -13.90 19.89 17.13
CA PRO A 426 -12.97 19.25 18.05
C PRO A 426 -13.36 17.78 18.22
N ILE A 427 -12.36 16.91 18.30
CA ILE A 427 -12.57 15.51 18.67
C ILE A 427 -12.53 15.45 20.19
N THR A 428 -13.55 14.89 20.82
CA THR A 428 -13.56 14.66 22.26
C THR A 428 -13.48 13.17 22.54
N VAL A 429 -12.48 12.75 23.31
CA VAL A 429 -12.34 11.36 23.78
C VAL A 429 -12.31 11.41 25.30
N ASN A 430 -13.21 10.68 25.96
CA ASN A 430 -13.35 10.69 27.43
C ASN A 430 -13.45 12.11 28.02
N ASP A 431 -14.27 12.97 27.42
CA ASP A 431 -14.47 14.38 27.81
C ASP A 431 -13.23 15.30 27.70
N VAL A 432 -12.15 14.83 27.06
CA VAL A 432 -10.94 15.61 26.79
C VAL A 432 -10.87 15.97 25.29
N SER A 433 -10.67 17.25 25.01
CA SER A 433 -10.44 17.75 23.64
C SER A 433 -9.11 17.22 23.12
N PHE A 434 -9.16 16.63 21.94
CA PHE A 434 -8.06 15.95 21.30
C PHE A 434 -7.54 16.75 20.12
N SER A 435 -6.27 17.14 20.18
CA SER A 435 -5.58 17.92 19.14
C SER A 435 -4.65 17.03 18.33
N ARG A 436 -4.93 16.89 17.03
CA ARG A 436 -4.07 16.12 16.13
C ARG A 436 -2.77 16.89 15.83
N THR A 437 -2.81 18.21 15.83
CA THR A 437 -1.61 19.05 15.73
C THR A 437 -0.67 18.77 16.91
N ASP A 438 -1.18 18.72 18.15
CA ASP A 438 -0.35 18.49 19.33
C ASP A 438 0.31 17.11 19.31
N LEU A 439 -0.39 16.09 18.79
CA LEU A 439 0.22 14.79 18.53
C LEU A 439 1.40 14.88 17.56
N MET A 440 1.24 15.57 16.43
CA MET A 440 2.31 15.69 15.42
C MET A 440 3.53 16.43 15.99
N ARG A 441 3.30 17.51 16.75
CA ARG A 441 4.37 18.27 17.42
C ARG A 441 5.07 17.42 18.47
N ARG A 442 4.31 16.72 19.33
CA ARG A 442 4.86 15.81 20.35
C ARG A 442 5.65 14.67 19.71
N SER A 443 5.08 14.04 18.67
CA SER A 443 5.71 12.94 17.93
C SER A 443 7.07 13.33 17.37
N SER A 444 7.19 14.55 16.84
CA SER A 444 8.47 15.11 16.38
C SER A 444 9.45 15.38 17.53
N GLN A 445 8.97 15.96 18.62
CA GLN A 445 9.79 16.31 19.79
C GLN A 445 10.39 15.08 20.46
N VAL A 446 9.58 14.02 20.68
CA VAL A 446 10.01 12.78 21.36
C VAL A 446 10.69 11.79 20.41
N GLY A 447 10.62 12.03 19.09
CA GLY A 447 11.22 11.17 18.06
C GLY A 447 10.35 10.00 17.63
N ALA A 448 9.08 9.97 18.04
CA ALA A 448 8.12 8.94 17.65
C ALA A 448 7.86 8.91 16.13
N PHE A 449 8.03 10.04 15.44
CA PHE A 449 8.02 10.10 13.97
C PHE A 449 8.94 9.03 13.37
N TRP A 450 10.20 8.99 13.80
CA TRP A 450 11.21 8.06 13.30
C TRP A 450 10.94 6.63 13.76
N TYR A 451 10.55 6.46 15.01
CA TYR A 451 10.27 5.16 15.59
C TYR A 451 9.11 4.45 14.88
N PHE A 452 7.97 5.13 14.70
CA PHE A 452 6.84 4.52 14.02
C PHE A 452 7.11 4.32 12.52
N HIS A 453 7.96 5.15 11.89
CA HIS A 453 8.34 4.91 10.50
C HIS A 453 9.28 3.71 10.35
N ALA A 454 10.16 3.49 11.33
CA ALA A 454 10.97 2.28 11.44
C ALA A 454 10.10 1.03 11.60
N LEU A 455 9.06 1.09 12.44
CA LEU A 455 8.12 -0.02 12.60
C LEU A 455 7.41 -0.39 11.29
N ASP A 456 7.02 0.60 10.50
CA ASP A 456 6.31 0.37 9.22
C ASP A 456 7.23 -0.05 8.06
N SER A 457 8.56 0.02 8.23
CA SER A 457 9.54 -0.22 7.16
C SER A 457 10.66 -1.17 7.58
N PRO A 458 10.65 -2.45 7.16
CA PRO A 458 11.72 -3.39 7.53
C PRO A 458 13.13 -3.00 7.13
N LYS A 459 13.31 -2.44 5.93
CA LYS A 459 14.61 -1.88 5.54
C LYS A 459 14.91 -0.59 6.29
N GLY A 460 13.88 0.25 6.42
CA GLY A 460 13.98 1.52 7.12
C GLY A 460 14.37 1.34 8.58
N LEU A 461 13.93 0.27 9.26
CA LEU A 461 14.19 0.07 10.68
C LEU A 461 15.68 0.09 10.99
N PHE A 462 16.47 -0.62 10.19
CA PHE A 462 17.92 -0.68 10.38
C PHE A 462 18.53 0.72 10.33
N ASN A 463 18.28 1.47 9.25
CA ASN A 463 18.84 2.79 9.03
C ASN A 463 18.29 3.83 10.01
N LEU A 464 16.95 3.91 10.15
CA LEU A 464 16.27 4.87 11.00
C LEU A 464 16.61 4.68 12.48
N PHE A 465 16.81 3.43 12.93
CA PHE A 465 17.26 3.19 14.29
C PHE A 465 18.61 3.86 14.54
N GLY A 466 19.62 3.57 13.70
CA GLY A 466 20.96 4.11 13.87
C GLY A 466 21.05 5.63 13.65
N GLN A 467 20.31 6.16 12.67
CA GLN A 467 20.35 7.56 12.29
C GLN A 467 19.54 8.48 13.22
N HIS A 468 18.41 7.99 13.75
CA HIS A 468 17.41 8.87 14.37
C HIS A 468 16.86 8.41 15.72
N VAL A 469 16.80 7.10 16.01
CA VAL A 469 16.28 6.60 17.29
C VAL A 469 17.41 6.53 18.32
N TYR A 470 18.48 5.82 18.00
CA TYR A 470 19.61 5.56 18.90
C TYR A 470 20.31 6.84 19.40
N PRO A 471 20.60 7.86 18.55
CA PRO A 471 21.27 9.08 19.01
C PRO A 471 20.48 9.91 20.03
N ARG A 472 19.19 9.62 20.21
CA ARG A 472 18.33 10.28 21.21
C ARG A 472 18.61 9.81 22.63
N PHE A 473 19.10 8.58 22.78
CA PHE A 473 19.43 7.98 24.06
C PHE A 473 20.92 8.05 24.35
N ILE A 474 21.75 7.89 23.31
CA ILE A 474 23.20 7.80 23.45
C ILE A 474 23.87 8.74 22.46
N SER A 475 24.51 9.79 22.97
CA SER A 475 25.30 10.74 22.18
C SER A 475 26.64 10.12 21.74
N SER A 476 26.60 9.25 20.73
CA SER A 476 27.79 8.58 20.19
C SER A 476 27.83 8.69 18.66
N ARG A 477 29.03 8.56 18.07
CA ARG A 477 29.25 8.65 16.61
C ARG A 477 28.78 7.41 15.83
N GLY A 478 28.24 6.41 16.52
CA GLY A 478 27.78 5.15 15.95
C GLY A 478 27.42 4.16 17.05
N ILE A 479 26.75 3.07 16.68
CA ILE A 479 26.44 1.97 17.60
C ILE A 479 27.71 1.12 17.75
N PRO A 480 28.29 0.97 18.96
CA PRO A 480 29.46 0.12 19.17
C PRO A 480 29.17 -1.33 18.78
N ARG A 481 30.19 -2.06 18.31
CA ARG A 481 30.03 -3.46 17.92
C ARG A 481 29.61 -4.32 19.13
N GLU A 482 30.20 -4.06 20.29
CA GLU A 482 29.94 -4.76 21.55
C GLU A 482 28.46 -4.63 21.98
N PHE A 483 27.82 -3.51 21.63
CA PHE A 483 26.39 -3.34 21.87
C PHE A 483 25.56 -4.35 21.07
N SER A 484 25.89 -4.54 19.79
CA SER A 484 25.18 -5.48 18.93
C SER A 484 25.42 -6.92 19.38
N GLU A 485 26.63 -7.25 19.84
CA GLU A 485 26.97 -8.57 20.40
C GLU A 485 26.12 -8.91 21.64
N VAL A 486 25.98 -7.98 22.59
CA VAL A 486 25.20 -8.23 23.81
C VAL A 486 23.69 -8.21 23.53
N ALA A 487 23.20 -7.20 22.80
CA ALA A 487 21.76 -7.02 22.60
C ALA A 487 21.15 -8.05 21.63
N SER A 488 21.92 -8.58 20.68
CA SER A 488 21.46 -9.67 19.81
C SER A 488 21.23 -10.97 20.58
N GLY A 489 22.01 -11.27 21.61
CA GLY A 489 21.78 -12.43 22.49
C GLY A 489 20.45 -12.38 23.27
N LEU A 490 19.82 -11.21 23.37
CA LEU A 490 18.50 -11.00 23.98
C LEU A 490 17.35 -11.04 22.96
N TRP A 491 17.65 -11.23 21.67
CA TRP A 491 16.64 -11.26 20.61
C TRP A 491 15.77 -12.52 20.68
N ALA A 492 16.41 -13.69 20.76
CA ALA A 492 15.74 -14.98 20.93
C ALA A 492 16.73 -16.02 21.49
N PRO A 493 16.27 -17.03 22.27
CA PRO A 493 17.14 -18.08 22.78
C PRO A 493 17.88 -18.88 21.71
N ASP A 494 17.30 -19.00 20.50
CA ASP A 494 17.85 -19.70 19.34
C ASP A 494 18.60 -18.76 18.38
N GLY A 495 18.98 -17.55 18.82
CA GLY A 495 19.57 -16.52 17.94
C GLY A 495 20.80 -16.98 17.16
N GLU A 496 21.74 -17.65 17.82
CA GLU A 496 22.96 -18.16 17.16
C GLU A 496 22.66 -19.26 16.12
N ASP A 497 21.68 -20.12 16.39
CA ASP A 497 21.22 -21.14 15.43
C ASP A 497 20.58 -20.49 14.19
N VAL A 498 19.81 -19.41 14.40
CA VAL A 498 19.25 -18.61 13.31
C VAL A 498 20.37 -17.99 12.47
N ILE A 499 21.37 -17.36 13.09
CA ILE A 499 22.50 -16.77 12.36
C ILE A 499 23.20 -17.83 11.49
N ALA A 500 23.57 -18.96 12.09
CA ALA A 500 24.25 -20.04 11.37
C ALA A 500 23.39 -20.60 10.23
N HIS A 501 22.08 -20.73 10.43
CA HIS A 501 21.17 -21.18 9.38
C HIS A 501 21.05 -20.16 8.25
N LYS A 502 20.88 -18.88 8.57
CA LYS A 502 20.71 -17.82 7.57
C LYS A 502 21.96 -17.58 6.73
N LEU A 503 23.15 -17.79 7.28
CA LEU A 503 24.38 -17.75 6.48
C LEU A 503 24.40 -18.85 5.41
N ARG A 504 23.94 -20.07 5.72
CA ARG A 504 23.79 -21.15 4.73
C ARG A 504 22.70 -20.86 3.70
N ASP A 505 21.58 -20.29 4.14
CA ASP A 505 20.51 -19.89 3.21
C ASP A 505 21.01 -18.83 2.22
N LYS A 506 21.81 -17.88 2.70
CA LYS A 506 22.43 -16.87 1.84
C LYS A 506 23.36 -17.52 0.81
N GLU A 507 24.23 -18.43 1.21
CA GLU A 507 25.11 -19.15 0.28
C GLU A 507 24.32 -19.87 -0.82
N GLY A 508 23.26 -20.60 -0.44
CA GLY A 508 22.37 -21.27 -1.39
C GLY A 508 21.61 -20.29 -2.30
N TYR A 509 21.16 -19.16 -1.76
CA TYR A 509 20.50 -18.10 -2.52
C TYR A 509 21.43 -17.47 -3.56
N GLU A 510 22.67 -17.15 -3.17
CA GLU A 510 23.66 -16.59 -4.09
C GLU A 510 24.05 -17.59 -5.20
N GLU A 511 24.13 -18.88 -4.88
CA GLU A 511 24.37 -19.93 -5.86
C GLU A 511 23.23 -20.04 -6.88
N LEU A 512 21.99 -20.03 -6.41
CA LEU A 512 20.82 -20.03 -7.30
C LEU A 512 20.76 -18.78 -8.19
N LEU A 513 21.16 -17.61 -7.66
CA LEU A 513 21.33 -16.42 -8.48
C LEU A 513 22.39 -16.63 -9.57
N ARG A 514 23.57 -17.15 -9.23
CA ARG A 514 24.63 -17.42 -10.22
C ARG A 514 24.13 -18.36 -11.33
N GLN A 515 23.49 -19.46 -10.95
CA GLN A 515 22.90 -20.43 -11.89
C GLN A 515 21.91 -19.77 -12.84
N ARG A 516 20.99 -18.95 -12.33
CA ARG A 516 20.00 -18.28 -13.18
C ARG A 516 20.62 -17.31 -14.19
N PHE A 517 21.73 -16.65 -13.84
CA PHE A 517 22.48 -15.81 -14.76
C PHE A 517 23.30 -16.62 -15.78
N GLU A 518 23.83 -17.78 -15.39
CA GLU A 518 24.54 -18.70 -16.28
C GLU A 518 23.59 -19.32 -17.33
N GLU A 519 22.44 -19.83 -16.90
CA GLU A 519 21.40 -20.38 -17.79
C GLU A 519 20.96 -19.36 -18.85
N ALA A 520 20.79 -18.10 -18.44
CA ALA A 520 20.44 -17.02 -19.36
C ALA A 520 21.57 -16.66 -20.34
N ALA A 521 22.82 -16.74 -19.88
CA ALA A 521 23.98 -16.51 -20.74
C ALA A 521 24.11 -17.62 -21.81
N ASP A 522 23.88 -18.87 -21.43
CA ASP A 522 23.94 -20.01 -22.35
C ASP A 522 22.75 -20.01 -23.32
N GLY A 523 21.53 -19.74 -22.85
CA GLY A 523 20.37 -19.57 -23.72
C GLY A 523 20.51 -18.42 -24.74
N ALA A 524 21.28 -17.38 -24.41
CA ALA A 524 21.60 -16.30 -25.35
C ALA A 524 22.62 -16.75 -26.42
N ARG A 525 23.60 -17.58 -26.05
CA ARG A 525 24.59 -18.14 -26.98
C ARG A 525 23.95 -19.10 -27.98
N ASP A 526 23.07 -19.97 -27.51
CA ASP A 526 22.36 -20.94 -28.37
C ASP A 526 21.46 -20.25 -29.39
N LYS A 527 20.78 -19.17 -29.00
CA LYS A 527 19.99 -18.32 -29.93
C LYS A 527 20.85 -17.60 -30.96
N ALA A 528 22.07 -17.19 -30.59
CA ALA A 528 23.00 -16.55 -31.53
C ALA A 528 23.54 -17.54 -32.57
N LEU A 529 23.89 -18.76 -32.15
CA LEU A 529 24.37 -19.83 -33.03
C LEU A 529 23.27 -20.35 -33.96
N GLY A 530 22.03 -20.50 -33.48
CA GLY A 530 20.88 -20.92 -34.30
C GLY A 530 20.39 -19.90 -35.32
N HIS A 531 20.83 -18.63 -35.22
CA HIS A 531 20.56 -17.59 -36.22
C HIS A 531 21.65 -17.48 -37.30
N GLU A 532 22.83 -18.08 -37.11
CA GLU A 532 23.89 -18.15 -38.13
C GLU A 532 23.72 -19.35 -39.09
N GLU A 533 22.85 -20.32 -38.77
CA GLU A 533 22.55 -21.51 -39.60
C GLU A 533 21.28 -21.37 -40.47
N LYS A 534 20.67 -20.18 -40.56
CA LYS A 534 19.57 -19.85 -41.50
C LYS A 534 19.93 -18.65 -42.36
#